data_AF-A0A7J4U2F6-F1
#
_entry.id   AF-A0A7J4U2F6-F1
#
_cell.length_a   1.000
_cell.length_b   1.000
_cell.length_c   1.000
_cell.angle_alpha   90.00
_cell.angle_beta   90.00
_cell.angle_gamma   90.00
#
_symmetry.space_group_name_H-M   'P 1'
#
loop_
_entity.id
_entity.type
_entity.pdbx_description
1 polymer ?
#
loop_
_entity_poly.entity_id
_entity_poly.type
_entity_poly.pdbx_seq_one_letter_code
_entity_poly.pdbx_strand_id
1 'polypeptide(L)' 'MQNEEENSLPTYTVTVADQTGDTQVQMTRPEIVATATDSKSWVFIDDRLVDTSTLTDNELNAAAAVRLMPGLVGGQ' A
#
# COMPACT_ATOMS: atom_id res chain seq x y z
N MET A 1 -24.25 6.58 -11.15
CA MET A 1 -24.25 5.13 -10.87
C MET A 1 -22.80 4.63 -10.85
N GLN A 2 -21.91 5.27 -10.07
CA GLN A 2 -20.47 4.92 -10.04
C GLN A 2 -20.04 4.28 -8.71
N ASN A 3 -20.98 3.91 -7.82
CA ASN A 3 -20.65 3.66 -6.42
C ASN A 3 -20.78 2.18 -5.99
N GLU A 4 -21.02 1.26 -6.91
CA GLU A 4 -21.23 -0.17 -6.56
C GLU A 4 -20.04 -1.08 -6.90
N GLU A 5 -19.13 -0.68 -7.79
CA GLU A 5 -17.93 -1.46 -8.12
C GLU A 5 -16.78 -1.23 -7.12
N GLU A 6 -16.60 -0.01 -6.58
CA GLU A 6 -15.59 0.25 -5.53
C GLU A 6 -15.88 -0.51 -4.23
N ASN A 7 -17.15 -0.76 -3.90
CA ASN A 7 -17.55 -1.45 -2.67
C ASN A 7 -17.42 -2.99 -2.76
N SER A 8 -16.99 -3.53 -3.91
CA SER A 8 -16.76 -4.97 -4.12
C SER A 8 -15.28 -5.34 -4.27
N LEU A 9 -14.37 -4.36 -4.20
CA LEU A 9 -12.94 -4.62 -4.29
C LEU A 9 -12.42 -5.21 -2.97
N PRO A 10 -11.50 -6.20 -3.02
CA PRO A 10 -10.86 -6.71 -1.83
C PRO A 10 -10.08 -5.58 -1.14
N THR A 11 -10.21 -5.54 0.19
CA THR A 11 -9.43 -4.65 1.03
C THR A 11 -8.33 -5.44 1.71
N TYR A 12 -7.20 -4.77 1.91
CA TYR A 12 -5.99 -5.34 2.50
C TYR A 12 -5.57 -4.50 3.70
N THR A 13 -5.08 -5.16 4.74
CA THR A 13 -4.47 -4.48 5.88
C THR A 13 -3.10 -3.96 5.49
N VAL A 14 -2.93 -2.64 5.50
CA VAL A 14 -1.70 -1.96 5.13
C VAL A 14 -1.17 -1.20 6.33
N THR A 15 0.10 -1.44 6.65
CA THR A 15 0.81 -0.61 7.63
C THR A 15 1.41 0.59 6.93
N VAL A 16 0.97 1.79 7.27
CA VAL A 16 1.55 3.05 6.80
C VAL A 16 2.49 3.56 7.88
N ALA A 17 3.78 3.58 7.59
CA ALA A 17 4.77 4.20 8.45
C ALA A 17 4.78 5.71 8.21
N ASP A 18 4.83 6.48 9.29
CA ASP A 18 5.03 7.92 9.25
C ASP A 18 6.00 8.38 10.35
N GLN A 19 6.23 9.70 10.45
CA GLN A 19 7.15 10.27 11.44
C GLN A 19 6.67 10.13 12.90
N THR A 20 5.38 9.86 13.11
CA THR A 20 4.72 9.70 14.40
C THR A 20 4.60 8.23 14.83
N GLY A 21 4.72 7.31 13.88
CA GLY A 21 4.72 5.86 14.10
C GLY A 21 4.04 5.10 12.95
N ASP A 22 3.79 3.82 13.18
CA ASP A 22 3.10 2.96 12.22
C ASP A 22 1.60 2.92 12.49
N THR A 23 0.79 3.18 11.47
CA THR A 23 -0.67 3.06 11.53
C THR A 23 -1.15 1.95 10.59
N GLN A 24 -2.12 1.13 11.01
CA GLN A 24 -2.76 0.16 10.12
C GLN A 24 -4.09 0.68 9.59
N VAL A 25 -4.27 0.56 8.27
CA VAL A 25 -5.47 1.01 7.53
C VAL A 25 -5.93 -0.11 6.59
N GLN A 26 -7.21 -0.11 6.25
CA GLN A 26 -7.75 -0.98 5.20
C GLN A 26 -7.74 -0.21 3.89
N MET A 27 -7.12 -0.77 2.85
CA MET A 27 -7.05 -0.16 1.53
C MET A 27 -7.28 -1.22 0.44
N THR A 28 -8.00 -0.84 -0.59
CA THR A 28 -8.04 -1.56 -1.87
C THR A 28 -6.72 -1.38 -2.62
N ARG A 29 -6.39 -2.26 -3.56
CA ARG A 29 -5.16 -2.11 -4.37
C ARG A 29 -5.03 -0.73 -5.03
N PRO A 30 -6.06 -0.15 -5.68
CA PRO A 30 -5.96 1.19 -6.24
C PRO A 30 -5.64 2.27 -5.20
N GLU A 31 -6.20 2.16 -3.99
CA GLU A 31 -5.89 3.09 -2.89
C GLU A 31 -4.43 2.95 -2.44
N ILE A 32 -3.91 1.72 -2.32
CA ILE A 32 -2.49 1.48 -1.99
C ILE A 32 -1.57 2.17 -3.00
N VAL A 33 -1.85 1.98 -4.30
CA VAL A 33 -1.07 2.58 -5.39
C VAL A 33 -1.17 4.12 -5.36
N ALA A 34 -2.37 4.65 -5.15
CA ALA A 34 -2.60 6.08 -5.06
C ALA A 34 -1.88 6.70 -3.85
N THR A 35 -2.01 6.10 -2.66
CA THR A 35 -1.33 6.55 -1.43
C THR A 35 0.18 6.48 -1.59
N ALA A 36 0.73 5.39 -2.15
CA ALA A 36 2.17 5.28 -2.40
C ALA A 36 2.67 6.37 -3.34
N THR A 37 1.93 6.68 -4.41
CA THR A 37 2.29 7.71 -5.39
C THR A 37 2.22 9.12 -4.79
N ASP A 38 1.15 9.44 -4.08
CA ASP A 38 0.92 10.77 -3.50
C ASP A 38 1.94 11.09 -2.38
N SER A 39 2.18 10.13 -1.50
CA SER A 39 3.13 10.26 -0.39
C SER A 39 4.59 10.01 -0.79
N LYS A 40 4.85 9.60 -2.04
CA LYS A 40 6.16 9.11 -2.51
C LYS A 40 6.73 8.00 -1.62
N SER A 41 5.84 7.14 -1.13
CA SER A 41 6.18 6.00 -0.30
C SER A 41 6.53 4.78 -1.14
N TRP A 42 7.36 3.93 -0.55
CA TRP A 42 7.71 2.63 -1.07
C TRP A 42 6.72 1.58 -0.58
N VAL A 43 6.32 0.66 -1.47
CA VAL A 43 5.45 -0.46 -1.13
C VAL A 43 6.31 -1.69 -0.83
N PHE A 44 6.09 -2.28 0.33
CA PHE A 44 6.70 -3.55 0.72
C PHE A 44 5.62 -4.63 0.85
N ILE A 45 5.91 -5.79 0.26
CA ILE A 45 5.14 -7.03 0.41
C ILE A 45 6.08 -8.06 1.02
N ASP A 46 5.76 -8.55 2.22
CA ASP A 46 6.59 -9.51 2.96
C ASP A 46 8.08 -9.08 3.04
N ASP A 47 8.30 -7.82 3.43
CA ASP A 47 9.62 -7.18 3.53
C ASP A 47 10.40 -7.06 2.20
N ARG A 48 9.73 -7.25 1.05
CA ARG A 48 10.29 -7.02 -0.29
C ARG A 48 9.72 -5.76 -0.91
N LEU A 49 10.59 -4.88 -1.39
CA LEU A 49 10.19 -3.72 -2.18
C LEU A 49 9.55 -4.19 -3.49
N VAL A 50 8.33 -3.73 -3.77
CA VAL A 50 7.61 -4.01 -5.00
C VAL A 50 7.31 -2.72 -5.75
N ASP A 51 7.23 -2.82 -7.07
CA ASP A 51 6.81 -1.71 -7.92
C ASP A 51 5.28 -1.62 -7.97
N THR A 52 4.74 -0.42 -7.80
CA THR A 52 3.28 -0.21 -7.80
C THR A 52 2.63 -0.50 -9.16
N SER A 53 3.37 -0.39 -10.26
CA SER A 53 2.87 -0.70 -11.61
C SER A 53 2.73 -2.20 -11.87
N THR A 54 3.43 -3.03 -11.10
CA THR A 54 3.37 -4.50 -11.21
C THR A 54 2.55 -5.15 -10.10
N LEU A 55 2.08 -4.38 -9.11
CA LEU A 55 1.35 -4.89 -7.96
C LEU A 55 0.03 -5.55 -8.38
N THR A 56 -0.15 -6.82 -8.01
CA THR A 56 -1.37 -7.58 -8.31
C THR A 56 -2.20 -7.88 -7.05
N ASP A 57 -3.49 -8.14 -7.23
CA ASP A 57 -4.34 -8.60 -6.13
C ASP A 57 -3.89 -9.97 -5.60
N ASN A 58 -3.32 -10.82 -6.45
CA ASN A 58 -2.85 -12.13 -6.04
C ASN A 58 -1.67 -12.03 -5.05
N GLU A 59 -0.74 -11.10 -5.29
CA GLU A 59 0.36 -10.82 -4.36
C GLU A 59 -0.15 -10.27 -3.03
N LEU A 60 -1.10 -9.32 -3.08
CA LEU A 60 -1.69 -8.75 -1.87
C LEU A 60 -2.48 -9.76 -1.04
N ASN A 61 -3.20 -10.68 -1.69
CA ASN A 61 -3.94 -11.75 -1.01
C ASN A 61 -3.01 -12.80 -0.40
N ALA A 62 -1.86 -13.06 -1.02
CA ALA A 62 -0.87 -14.01 -0.52
C ALA A 62 0.09 -13.41 0.53
N ALA A 63 0.14 -12.08 0.63
CA ALA A 63 1.02 -11.36 1.53
C ALA A 63 0.67 -11.64 3.00
N ALA A 64 1.69 -11.94 3.81
CA ALA A 64 1.56 -11.92 5.26
C ALA A 64 1.56 -10.49 5.81
N ALA A 65 2.27 -9.57 5.14
CA ALA A 65 2.30 -8.16 5.49
C ALA A 65 2.44 -7.24 4.27
N VAL A 66 1.65 -6.15 4.27
CA VAL A 66 1.76 -5.05 3.31
C VAL A 66 2.14 -3.78 4.07
N ARG A 67 3.18 -3.08 3.62
CA ARG A 67 3.65 -1.84 4.25
C ARG A 67 3.91 -0.72 3.24
N LEU A 68 3.49 0.48 3.60
CA LEU A 68 3.89 1.72 2.94
C LEU A 68 4.92 2.41 3.84
N MET A 69 6.14 2.52 3.33
CA MET A 69 7.24 3.20 4.02
C MET A 69 7.51 4.53 3.33
N PRO A 70 7.68 5.65 4.06
CA PRO A 70 8.11 6.88 3.43
C PRO A 70 9.44 6.62 2.73
N GLY A 71 9.57 7.08 1.48
CA GLY A 71 10.81 6.89 0.74
C GLY A 71 11.99 7.40 1.58
N LEU A 72 13.10 6.65 1.63
CA LEU A 72 14.30 7.14 2.30
C LEU A 72 14.73 8.42 1.58
N VAL A 73 14.48 9.56 2.23
CA VAL A 73 15.34 10.72 2.07
C VAL A 73 16.71 10.28 2.59
N GLY A 74 17.56 9.82 1.66
CA GLY A 74 18.97 9.59 1.96
C GLY A 74 19.49 10.80 2.73
N GLY A 75 20.03 10.55 3.91
CA GLY A 75 20.44 11.60 4.85
C GLY A 75 21.22 12.70 4.14
N GLN A 76 20.86 13.95 4.42
CA GLN A 76 21.70 15.09 4.05
C GLN A 76 23.08 14.98 4.68
#